data_AF-A0A7C1YVL4-F1
#
_entry.id   AF-A0A7C1YVL4-F1
#
_cell.length_a   1.000
_cell.length_b   1.000
_cell.length_c   1.000
_cell.angle_alpha   90.00
_cell.angle_beta   90.00
_cell.angle_gamma   90.00
#
_symmetry.space_group_name_H-M   'P 1'
#
loop_
_entity.id
_entity.type
_entity.pdbx_description
1 polymer ?
#
loop_
_entity_poly.entity_id
_entity_poly.type
_entity_poly.pdbx_seq_one_letter_code
_entity_poly.pdbx_strand_id
1 'polypeptide(L)'
;MALTGLDIFKLLPKTNCKKCGMPTCLAFAMALAQKRAKLDDCPDVSQEAKDKLAAAAAPPMRKIVFGTGDAEVQIGQETVLFRHEEKFHSPTVLGATVSDKLSGDELLDRVKAVNALQFERIGMKIGAKAIAVVNDSGSAETFAKAAATVKDNCNLAMILVSQSPEAMAAAAGQVKDGVPLLSCATGDTAEDMAKVAKENGCPLVASAKSIEDLADLTEKIKAAGVEDIVLQLEGADMGQKLRNLTRVRVLGLKKVFRPLGYPMISFVSEGDADAQAATAISLLCKYSGVVIVDTVEPYAFLAMLTAVMNVFTDPQKPVQVEPKVYSIGEPDENSPVMFTTNFSLTYYTVESDVEASRIPSYILVVDTEGTSVLTAYSGDKLNEKIVADAMAKFGVENMVKHRKIIIPGYVAVMSGKLEEATNWEVMVGPRECSMLPKYLQEVWN
;
A
#
# COMPACT_ATOMS: atom_id res chain seq x y z
N MET A 1 -12.80 -16.42 -11.31
CA MET A 1 -12.35 -17.32 -12.40
C MET A 1 -12.70 -16.67 -13.72
N ALA A 2 -11.79 -16.66 -14.70
CA ALA A 2 -12.15 -16.27 -16.05
C ALA A 2 -13.27 -17.21 -16.55
N LEU A 3 -14.29 -16.66 -17.22
CA LEU A 3 -15.36 -17.47 -17.79
C LEU A 3 -14.77 -18.52 -18.74
N THR A 4 -15.22 -19.76 -18.63
CA THR A 4 -14.83 -20.78 -19.60
C THR A 4 -15.48 -20.47 -20.95
N GLY A 5 -14.90 -20.95 -22.05
CA GLY A 5 -15.53 -20.78 -23.37
C GLY A 5 -16.94 -21.40 -23.43
N LEU A 6 -17.24 -22.40 -22.60
CA LEU A 6 -18.58 -22.97 -22.48
C LEU A 6 -19.56 -22.03 -21.77
N ASP A 7 -19.11 -21.32 -20.73
CA ASP A 7 -19.96 -20.35 -20.01
C ASP A 7 -20.29 -19.14 -20.88
N ILE A 8 -19.31 -18.67 -21.66
CA ILE A 8 -19.53 -17.60 -22.66
C ILE A 8 -20.51 -18.08 -23.74
N PHE A 9 -20.34 -19.30 -24.26
CA PHE A 9 -21.21 -19.84 -25.32
C PHE A 9 -22.69 -19.92 -24.91
N LYS A 10 -22.98 -20.20 -23.63
CA LYS A 10 -24.36 -20.24 -23.12
C LYS A 10 -25.10 -18.91 -23.29
N LEU A 11 -24.37 -17.80 -23.21
CA LEU A 11 -24.87 -16.42 -23.27
C LEU A 11 -24.90 -15.86 -24.70
N LEU A 12 -24.27 -16.52 -25.67
CA LEU A 12 -24.27 -16.06 -27.07
C LEU A 12 -25.57 -16.42 -27.81
N PRO A 13 -25.88 -15.73 -28.92
CA PRO A 13 -27.09 -15.97 -29.72
C PRO A 13 -27.22 -17.36 -30.36
N LYS A 14 -26.12 -18.15 -30.42
CA LYS A 14 -26.06 -19.50 -31.02
C LYS A 14 -26.51 -19.57 -32.49
N THR A 15 -26.44 -18.46 -33.22
CA THR A 15 -26.83 -18.38 -34.63
C THR A 15 -25.80 -18.98 -35.59
N ASN A 16 -24.54 -19.09 -35.17
CA ASN A 16 -23.40 -19.50 -36.02
C ASN A 16 -23.32 -18.72 -37.35
N CYS A 17 -23.71 -17.45 -37.34
CA CYS A 17 -23.83 -16.62 -38.55
C CYS A 17 -22.50 -16.20 -39.19
N LYS A 18 -21.36 -16.47 -38.53
CA LYS A 18 -19.98 -16.11 -38.95
C LYS A 18 -19.70 -14.62 -39.14
N LYS A 19 -20.63 -13.73 -38.78
CA LYS A 19 -20.46 -12.27 -38.88
C LYS A 19 -19.29 -11.73 -38.05
N CYS A 20 -18.93 -12.41 -36.97
CA CYS A 20 -17.76 -12.08 -36.13
C CYS A 20 -16.43 -12.66 -36.66
N GLY A 21 -16.39 -13.19 -37.89
CA GLY A 21 -15.18 -13.79 -38.49
C GLY A 21 -14.82 -15.19 -37.99
N MET A 22 -15.58 -15.74 -37.03
CA MET A 22 -15.37 -17.07 -36.48
C MET A 22 -16.30 -18.13 -37.11
N PRO A 23 -15.84 -19.39 -37.26
CA PRO A 23 -16.61 -20.44 -37.93
C PRO A 23 -17.89 -20.85 -37.18
N THR A 24 -17.92 -20.70 -35.86
CA THR A 24 -19.08 -20.98 -34.99
C THR A 24 -19.11 -20.03 -33.80
N CYS A 25 -20.27 -19.89 -33.15
CA CYS A 25 -20.40 -19.15 -31.89
C CYS A 25 -19.56 -19.79 -30.77
N LEU A 26 -19.36 -21.12 -30.79
CA LEU A 26 -18.47 -21.79 -29.82
C LEU A 26 -17.01 -21.42 -30.05
N ALA A 27 -16.56 -21.35 -31.31
CA ALA A 27 -15.20 -20.88 -31.63
C ALA A 27 -14.99 -19.43 -31.19
N PHE A 28 -15.99 -18.57 -31.40
CA PHE A 28 -15.98 -17.20 -30.89
C PHE A 28 -15.91 -17.15 -29.35
N ALA A 29 -16.69 -17.97 -28.65
CA ALA A 29 -16.68 -18.05 -27.20
C ALA A 29 -15.32 -18.51 -26.63
N MET A 30 -14.68 -19.49 -27.28
CA MET A 30 -13.32 -19.95 -26.91
C MET A 30 -12.28 -18.85 -27.16
N ALA A 31 -12.41 -18.10 -28.25
CA ALA A 31 -11.53 -16.97 -28.54
C ALA A 31 -11.69 -15.83 -27.53
N LEU A 32 -12.93 -15.54 -27.08
CA LEU A 32 -13.20 -14.58 -26.01
C LEU A 32 -12.57 -15.02 -24.68
N ALA A 33 -12.73 -16.29 -24.28
CA ALA A 33 -12.13 -16.83 -23.06
C ALA A 33 -10.59 -16.73 -23.05
N GLN A 34 -9.98 -16.80 -24.24
CA GLN A 34 -8.54 -16.69 -24.45
C GLN A 34 -8.07 -15.27 -24.77
N LYS A 35 -8.96 -14.26 -24.66
CA LYS A 35 -8.68 -12.84 -24.98
C LYS A 35 -8.19 -12.59 -26.41
N ARG A 36 -8.56 -13.45 -27.37
CA ARG A 36 -8.20 -13.36 -28.79
C ARG A 36 -9.28 -12.67 -29.66
N ALA A 37 -10.43 -12.34 -29.07
CA ALA A 37 -11.53 -11.62 -29.71
C ALA A 37 -12.16 -10.63 -28.71
N LYS A 38 -12.96 -9.67 -29.19
CA LYS A 38 -13.73 -8.74 -28.36
C LYS A 38 -15.22 -9.06 -28.47
N LEU A 39 -15.98 -8.82 -27.40
CA LEU A 39 -17.41 -9.14 -27.41
C LEU A 39 -18.16 -8.32 -28.47
N ASP A 40 -17.71 -7.09 -28.72
CA ASP A 40 -18.26 -6.18 -29.72
C ASP A 40 -18.09 -6.68 -31.16
N ASP A 41 -17.26 -7.68 -31.41
CA ASP A 41 -17.13 -8.31 -32.73
C ASP A 41 -18.39 -9.10 -33.12
N CYS A 42 -19.28 -9.41 -32.16
CA CYS A 42 -20.57 -10.05 -32.42
C CYS A 42 -21.69 -9.00 -32.49
N PRO A 43 -22.22 -8.68 -33.69
CA PRO A 43 -23.25 -7.66 -33.84
C PRO A 43 -24.62 -8.09 -33.28
N ASP A 44 -24.84 -9.41 -33.16
CA ASP A 44 -26.13 -9.99 -32.78
C ASP A 44 -26.22 -10.29 -31.26
N VAL A 45 -25.21 -9.93 -30.45
CA VAL A 45 -25.22 -10.19 -29.00
C VAL A 45 -26.19 -9.23 -28.29
N SER A 46 -27.07 -9.78 -27.46
CA SER A 46 -28.06 -8.98 -26.72
C SER A 46 -27.38 -8.10 -25.67
N GLN A 47 -28.01 -6.96 -25.33
CA GLN A 47 -27.52 -6.09 -24.27
C GLN A 47 -27.42 -6.85 -22.93
N GLU A 48 -28.40 -7.70 -22.62
CA GLU A 48 -28.38 -8.56 -21.43
C GLU A 48 -27.17 -9.51 -21.39
N ALA A 49 -26.77 -10.07 -22.55
CA ALA A 49 -25.59 -10.92 -22.64
C ALA A 49 -24.29 -10.11 -22.52
N LYS A 50 -24.26 -8.87 -23.05
CA LYS A 50 -23.15 -7.92 -22.82
C LYS A 50 -22.98 -7.61 -21.35
N ASP A 51 -24.07 -7.29 -20.66
CA ASP A 51 -24.03 -6.94 -19.24
C ASP A 51 -23.57 -8.13 -18.38
N LYS A 52 -24.06 -9.35 -18.67
CA LYS A 52 -23.63 -10.58 -17.98
C LYS A 52 -22.16 -10.91 -18.22
N LEU A 53 -21.66 -10.74 -19.44
CA LEU A 53 -20.25 -11.00 -19.77
C LEU A 53 -19.33 -9.93 -19.20
N ALA A 54 -19.73 -8.65 -19.24
CA ALA A 54 -19.02 -7.55 -18.60
C ALA A 54 -18.95 -7.75 -17.08
N ALA A 55 -20.07 -8.13 -16.45
CA ALA A 55 -20.13 -8.44 -15.02
C ALA A 55 -19.24 -9.63 -14.63
N ALA A 56 -18.99 -10.56 -15.54
CA ALA A 56 -18.10 -11.70 -15.30
C ALA A 56 -16.62 -11.40 -15.59
N ALA A 57 -16.34 -10.43 -16.47
CA ALA A 57 -14.99 -9.91 -16.72
C ALA A 57 -14.55 -8.88 -15.67
N ALA A 58 -15.50 -8.27 -14.95
CA ALA A 58 -15.21 -7.32 -13.88
C ALA A 58 -14.31 -7.96 -12.79
N PRO A 59 -13.28 -7.23 -12.31
CA PRO A 59 -12.43 -7.68 -11.21
C PRO A 59 -13.27 -8.27 -10.05
N PRO A 60 -12.83 -9.35 -9.40
CA PRO A 60 -13.60 -9.97 -8.31
C PRO A 60 -13.88 -9.00 -7.16
N MET A 61 -12.92 -8.11 -6.88
CA MET A 61 -13.04 -7.01 -5.93
C MET A 61 -12.98 -5.66 -6.64
N ARG A 62 -13.92 -4.77 -6.35
CA ARG A 62 -13.99 -3.42 -6.92
C ARG A 62 -12.81 -2.57 -6.42
N LYS A 63 -12.36 -1.63 -7.26
CA LYS A 63 -11.45 -0.54 -6.89
C LYS A 63 -12.28 0.62 -6.37
N ILE A 64 -11.97 1.12 -5.18
CA ILE A 64 -12.61 2.31 -4.60
C ILE A 64 -11.53 3.39 -4.43
N VAL A 65 -11.90 4.63 -4.73
CA VAL A 65 -11.03 5.81 -4.60
C VAL A 65 -11.77 6.85 -3.76
N PHE A 66 -11.04 7.52 -2.87
CA PHE A 66 -11.53 8.68 -2.11
C PHE A 66 -10.37 9.63 -1.81
N GLY A 67 -10.69 10.87 -1.45
CA GLY A 67 -9.71 11.96 -1.51
C GLY A 67 -9.54 12.52 -2.93
N THR A 68 -8.80 13.60 -3.05
CA THR A 68 -8.47 14.23 -4.34
C THR A 68 -7.02 14.74 -4.36
N GLY A 69 -6.45 14.91 -5.55
CA GLY A 69 -5.08 15.41 -5.71
C GLY A 69 -4.04 14.53 -5.02
N ASP A 70 -3.09 15.14 -4.31
CA ASP A 70 -2.03 14.42 -3.58
C ASP A 70 -2.56 13.58 -2.40
N ALA A 71 -3.78 13.87 -1.94
CA ALA A 71 -4.46 13.15 -0.88
C ALA A 71 -5.28 11.95 -1.39
N GLU A 72 -5.39 11.75 -2.71
CA GLU A 72 -6.15 10.64 -3.28
C GLU A 72 -5.57 9.29 -2.83
N VAL A 73 -6.46 8.40 -2.37
CA VAL A 73 -6.10 7.05 -1.97
C VAL A 73 -6.96 6.02 -2.71
N GLN A 74 -6.35 4.87 -2.98
CA GLN A 74 -6.99 3.74 -3.65
C GLN A 74 -7.00 2.52 -2.74
N ILE A 75 -8.14 1.86 -2.66
CA ILE A 75 -8.32 0.57 -1.97
C ILE A 75 -9.03 -0.44 -2.87
N GLY A 76 -8.89 -1.74 -2.55
CA GLY A 76 -9.51 -2.83 -3.30
C GLY A 76 -8.69 -3.26 -4.53
N GLN A 77 -9.38 -3.77 -5.56
CA GLN A 77 -8.77 -4.36 -6.76
C GLN A 77 -7.82 -5.55 -6.51
N GLU A 78 -8.03 -6.23 -5.40
CA GLU A 78 -7.17 -7.31 -4.98
C GLU A 78 -7.52 -8.65 -5.67
N THR A 79 -6.54 -9.52 -5.87
CA THR A 79 -6.69 -10.75 -6.68
C THR A 79 -6.35 -12.05 -5.94
N VAL A 80 -5.53 -11.98 -4.89
CA VAL A 80 -5.00 -13.15 -4.18
C VAL A 80 -5.30 -13.13 -2.68
N LEU A 81 -5.19 -14.31 -2.06
CA LEU A 81 -5.26 -14.47 -0.59
C LEU A 81 -3.88 -14.36 0.04
N PHE A 82 -2.85 -14.86 -0.63
CA PHE A 82 -1.51 -14.89 -0.08
C PHE A 82 -0.56 -14.16 -1.03
N ARG A 83 0.23 -13.23 -0.47
CA ARG A 83 1.16 -12.41 -1.26
C ARG A 83 2.22 -13.21 -2.03
N HIS A 84 2.49 -14.45 -1.66
CA HIS A 84 3.44 -15.29 -2.41
C HIS A 84 2.82 -15.92 -3.68
N GLU A 85 1.48 -15.87 -3.84
CA GLU A 85 0.82 -16.25 -5.10
C GLU A 85 1.00 -15.14 -6.16
N GLU A 86 0.84 -13.89 -5.73
CA GLU A 86 0.99 -12.64 -6.49
C GLU A 86 1.13 -11.50 -5.48
N LYS A 87 1.62 -10.31 -5.87
CA LYS A 87 1.62 -9.15 -4.97
C LYS A 87 0.20 -8.73 -4.55
N PHE A 88 0.10 -8.11 -3.38
CA PHE A 88 -1.06 -7.27 -3.05
C PHE A 88 -0.92 -5.93 -3.78
N HIS A 89 -2.03 -5.37 -4.26
CA HIS A 89 -2.03 -4.25 -5.22
C HIS A 89 -2.27 -2.90 -4.56
N SER A 90 -3.11 -2.85 -3.52
CA SER A 90 -3.52 -1.61 -2.87
C SER A 90 -3.09 -1.60 -1.40
N PRO A 91 -1.96 -0.95 -1.06
CA PRO A 91 -1.51 -0.80 0.32
C PRO A 91 -2.61 -0.30 1.25
N THR A 92 -2.68 -0.86 2.45
CA THR A 92 -3.66 -0.43 3.46
C THR A 92 -3.53 1.06 3.73
N VAL A 93 -4.64 1.78 3.61
CA VAL A 93 -4.73 3.18 4.01
C VAL A 93 -4.77 3.24 5.54
N LEU A 94 -3.72 3.79 6.13
CA LEU A 94 -3.63 3.98 7.57
C LEU A 94 -3.93 5.43 7.92
N GLY A 95 -4.76 5.66 8.93
CA GLY A 95 -5.14 6.98 9.38
C GLY A 95 -5.47 7.02 10.87
N ALA A 96 -5.75 8.21 11.37
CA ALA A 96 -6.08 8.44 12.77
C ALA A 96 -7.39 9.22 12.93
N THR A 97 -8.07 9.03 14.06
CA THR A 97 -9.32 9.71 14.40
C THR A 97 -9.12 11.13 14.91
N VAL A 98 -10.14 11.96 14.73
CA VAL A 98 -10.31 13.27 15.36
C VAL A 98 -11.76 13.39 15.80
N SER A 99 -11.98 13.57 17.10
CA SER A 99 -13.34 13.74 17.65
C SER A 99 -13.86 15.15 17.38
N ASP A 100 -15.13 15.28 16.98
CA ASP A 100 -15.81 16.57 16.84
C ASP A 100 -16.15 17.24 18.18
N LYS A 101 -15.90 16.56 19.31
CA LYS A 101 -15.94 17.19 20.65
C LYS A 101 -14.77 18.14 20.87
N LEU A 102 -13.67 17.97 20.15
CA LEU A 102 -12.55 18.90 20.19
C LEU A 102 -12.94 20.19 19.46
N SER A 103 -12.49 21.33 19.98
CA SER A 103 -12.76 22.64 19.36
C SER A 103 -11.58 23.59 19.56
N GLY A 104 -11.52 24.65 18.74
CA GLY A 104 -10.45 25.65 18.83
C GLY A 104 -9.06 25.01 18.71
N ASP A 105 -8.17 25.39 19.61
CA ASP A 105 -6.77 24.95 19.60
C ASP A 105 -6.61 23.43 19.80
N GLU A 106 -7.47 22.80 20.60
CA GLU A 106 -7.39 21.34 20.83
C GLU A 106 -7.65 20.53 19.56
N LEU A 107 -8.62 20.98 18.75
CA LEU A 107 -8.90 20.37 17.44
C LEU A 107 -7.72 20.55 16.50
N LEU A 108 -7.17 21.77 16.43
CA LEU A 108 -6.05 22.08 15.56
C LEU A 108 -4.79 21.31 15.95
N ASP A 109 -4.51 21.17 17.26
CA ASP A 109 -3.36 20.43 17.74
C ASP A 109 -3.49 18.93 17.46
N ARG A 110 -4.70 18.38 17.57
CA ARG A 110 -4.97 17.01 17.14
C ARG A 110 -4.75 16.83 15.64
N VAL A 111 -5.22 17.75 14.81
CA VAL A 111 -5.00 17.70 13.35
C VAL A 111 -3.52 17.81 13.00
N LYS A 112 -2.78 18.72 13.64
CA LYS A 112 -1.32 18.83 13.48
C LYS A 112 -0.60 17.55 13.86
N ALA A 113 -0.99 16.89 14.96
CA ALA A 113 -0.41 15.62 15.38
C ALA A 113 -0.60 14.54 14.31
N VAL A 114 -1.80 14.43 13.72
CA VAL A 114 -2.06 13.49 12.62
C VAL A 114 -1.25 13.85 11.35
N ASN A 115 -1.18 15.13 10.98
CA ASN A 115 -0.38 15.58 9.84
C ASN A 115 1.11 15.31 10.01
N ALA A 116 1.62 15.33 11.25
CA ALA A 116 3.02 15.08 11.58
C ALA A 116 3.42 13.60 11.48
N LEU A 117 2.47 12.67 11.28
CA LEU A 117 2.72 11.25 11.08
C LEU A 117 3.27 10.95 9.67
N GLN A 118 4.37 11.61 9.31
CA GLN A 118 5.08 11.48 8.05
C GLN A 118 6.54 11.14 8.38
N PHE A 119 7.09 10.15 7.69
CA PHE A 119 8.39 9.57 7.97
C PHE A 119 9.15 9.33 6.66
N GLU A 120 10.47 9.34 6.77
CA GLU A 120 11.34 8.81 5.73
C GLU A 120 11.89 7.45 6.18
N ARG A 121 11.73 6.44 5.33
CA ARG A 121 12.25 5.10 5.59
C ARG A 121 12.74 4.53 4.28
N ILE A 122 13.98 4.03 4.24
CA ILE A 122 14.61 3.45 3.05
C ILE A 122 14.48 4.35 1.80
N GLY A 123 14.68 5.67 1.98
CA GLY A 123 14.55 6.70 0.94
C GLY A 123 13.12 6.90 0.39
N MET A 124 12.11 6.33 1.06
CA MET A 124 10.71 6.48 0.71
C MET A 124 9.99 7.30 1.78
N LYS A 125 9.16 8.26 1.34
CA LYS A 125 8.23 8.95 2.22
C LYS A 125 7.02 8.06 2.49
N ILE A 126 6.80 7.73 3.75
CA ILE A 126 5.64 6.96 4.23
C ILE A 126 4.92 7.77 5.31
N GLY A 127 3.62 7.62 5.44
CA GLY A 127 2.88 8.41 6.42
C GLY A 127 1.40 8.05 6.49
N ALA A 128 0.71 8.70 7.44
CA ALA A 128 -0.74 8.68 7.48
C ALA A 128 -1.29 9.15 6.12
N LYS A 129 -2.31 8.45 5.64
CA LYS A 129 -2.96 8.65 4.35
C LYS A 129 -4.41 9.12 4.50
N ALA A 130 -4.98 8.98 5.69
CA ALA A 130 -6.35 9.39 5.99
C ALA A 130 -6.49 10.03 7.37
N ILE A 131 -7.53 10.84 7.53
CA ILE A 131 -7.97 11.42 8.80
C ILE A 131 -9.48 11.16 8.95
N ALA A 132 -9.90 10.63 10.10
CA ALA A 132 -11.29 10.27 10.35
C ALA A 132 -11.93 11.21 11.36
N VAL A 133 -12.85 12.07 10.91
CA VAL A 133 -13.61 12.97 11.78
C VAL A 133 -14.78 12.19 12.37
N VAL A 134 -14.87 12.09 13.69
CA VAL A 134 -15.85 11.27 14.40
C VAL A 134 -16.90 12.14 15.07
N ASN A 135 -18.18 11.85 14.78
CA ASN A 135 -19.34 12.51 15.38
C ASN A 135 -19.62 11.93 16.78
N ASP A 136 -18.79 12.29 17.75
CA ASP A 136 -18.99 11.91 19.15
C ASP A 136 -19.96 12.86 19.87
N SER A 137 -20.15 14.07 19.35
CA SER A 137 -21.04 15.09 19.89
C SER A 137 -22.53 14.77 19.67
N GLY A 138 -22.84 14.02 18.61
CA GLY A 138 -24.20 13.77 18.14
C GLY A 138 -24.84 14.95 17.40
N SER A 139 -24.15 16.09 17.27
CA SER A 139 -24.67 17.33 16.69
C SER A 139 -24.26 17.46 15.22
N ALA A 140 -25.24 17.61 14.33
CA ALA A 140 -24.99 17.84 12.90
C ALA A 140 -24.18 19.12 12.65
N GLU A 141 -24.46 20.19 13.40
CA GLU A 141 -23.76 21.48 13.27
C GLU A 141 -22.31 21.38 13.75
N THR A 142 -22.08 20.76 14.90
CA THR A 142 -20.74 20.58 15.47
C THR A 142 -19.88 19.71 14.56
N PHE A 143 -20.44 18.60 14.10
CA PHE A 143 -19.77 17.67 13.20
C PHE A 143 -19.39 18.32 11.87
N ALA A 144 -20.29 19.09 11.26
CA ALA A 144 -20.01 19.80 10.01
C ALA A 144 -18.90 20.86 10.18
N LYS A 145 -18.94 21.65 11.28
CA LYS A 145 -17.89 22.62 11.59
C LYS A 145 -16.53 21.97 11.82
N ALA A 146 -16.49 20.85 12.54
CA ALA A 146 -15.27 20.09 12.74
C ALA A 146 -14.72 19.56 11.40
N ALA A 147 -15.57 19.00 10.55
CA ALA A 147 -15.19 18.52 9.22
C ALA A 147 -14.58 19.63 8.34
N ALA A 148 -15.21 20.80 8.28
CA ALA A 148 -14.66 21.95 7.55
C ALA A 148 -13.32 22.42 8.12
N THR A 149 -13.21 22.52 9.45
CA THR A 149 -11.96 22.92 10.10
C THR A 149 -10.83 21.94 9.80
N VAL A 150 -11.12 20.63 9.83
CA VAL A 150 -10.13 19.59 9.49
C VAL A 150 -9.74 19.70 8.02
N LYS A 151 -10.69 19.91 7.10
CA LYS A 151 -10.40 20.07 5.68
C LYS A 151 -9.45 21.23 5.40
N ASP A 152 -9.63 22.37 6.07
CA ASP A 152 -8.81 23.56 5.87
C ASP A 152 -7.38 23.42 6.43
N ASN A 153 -7.15 22.43 7.30
CA ASN A 153 -5.89 22.26 8.04
C ASN A 153 -5.23 20.89 7.84
N CYS A 154 -5.76 20.03 6.96
CA CYS A 154 -5.26 18.67 6.74
C CYS A 154 -5.23 18.33 5.25
N ASN A 155 -4.12 17.74 4.81
CA ASN A 155 -3.89 17.33 3.42
C ASN A 155 -4.08 15.82 3.22
N LEU A 156 -4.80 15.14 4.11
CA LEU A 156 -5.04 13.70 4.05
C LEU A 156 -6.45 13.38 3.54
N ALA A 157 -6.66 12.16 3.05
CA ALA A 157 -7.99 11.71 2.63
C ALA A 157 -8.95 11.73 3.83
N MET A 158 -10.08 12.43 3.70
CA MET A 158 -11.03 12.56 4.78
C MET A 158 -12.00 11.38 4.85
N ILE A 159 -12.26 10.91 6.06
CA ILE A 159 -13.33 9.97 6.39
C ILE A 159 -14.28 10.66 7.37
N LEU A 160 -15.56 10.74 7.03
CA LEU A 160 -16.59 11.29 7.93
C LEU A 160 -17.26 10.13 8.66
N VAL A 161 -17.22 10.12 9.99
CA VAL A 161 -17.74 9.02 10.81
C VAL A 161 -18.99 9.45 11.61
N SER A 162 -20.18 9.10 11.11
CA SER A 162 -21.46 9.26 11.78
C SER A 162 -22.51 8.24 11.29
N GLN A 163 -23.39 7.79 12.20
CA GLN A 163 -24.57 7.00 11.85
C GLN A 163 -25.81 7.88 11.56
N SER A 164 -25.74 9.19 11.80
CA SER A 164 -26.86 10.11 11.55
C SER A 164 -26.83 10.62 10.11
N PRO A 165 -27.84 10.35 9.28
CA PRO A 165 -27.90 10.86 7.91
C PRO A 165 -27.92 12.39 7.85
N GLU A 166 -28.55 13.04 8.84
CA GLU A 166 -28.59 14.50 8.96
C GLU A 166 -27.19 15.09 9.18
N ALA A 167 -26.45 14.55 10.14
CA ALA A 167 -25.09 15.00 10.41
C ALA A 167 -24.14 14.70 9.24
N MET A 168 -24.29 13.54 8.61
CA MET A 168 -23.52 13.17 7.43
C MET A 168 -23.78 14.12 6.26
N ALA A 169 -25.05 14.46 5.99
CA ALA A 169 -25.42 15.41 4.94
C ALA A 169 -24.83 16.81 5.20
N ALA A 170 -24.92 17.28 6.44
CA ALA A 170 -24.39 18.59 6.83
C ALA A 170 -22.86 18.66 6.64
N ALA A 171 -22.12 17.65 7.08
CA ALA A 171 -20.67 17.61 6.93
C ALA A 171 -20.24 17.39 5.48
N ALA A 172 -20.79 16.39 4.78
CA ALA A 172 -20.45 16.09 3.39
C ALA A 172 -20.70 17.30 2.47
N GLY A 173 -21.78 18.05 2.69
CA GLY A 173 -22.08 19.26 1.93
C GLY A 173 -20.99 20.35 2.00
N GLN A 174 -20.21 20.40 3.08
CA GLN A 174 -19.11 21.37 3.26
C GLN A 174 -17.78 20.89 2.69
N VAL A 175 -17.59 19.57 2.54
CA VAL A 175 -16.29 18.97 2.20
C VAL A 175 -16.30 18.09 0.93
N LYS A 176 -17.39 18.10 0.15
CA LYS A 176 -17.61 17.19 -1.00
C LYS A 176 -16.54 17.25 -2.10
N ASP A 177 -15.89 18.39 -2.28
CA ASP A 177 -14.77 18.59 -3.21
C ASP A 177 -13.52 17.79 -2.83
N GLY A 178 -13.41 17.37 -1.56
CA GLY A 178 -12.39 16.43 -1.10
C GLY A 178 -12.77 14.95 -1.29
N VAL A 179 -13.97 14.66 -1.83
CA VAL A 179 -14.51 13.29 -2.03
C VAL A 179 -14.28 12.40 -0.79
N PRO A 180 -14.83 12.77 0.39
CA PRO A 180 -14.63 12.02 1.62
C PRO A 180 -15.27 10.64 1.55
N LEU A 181 -14.71 9.67 2.28
CA LEU A 181 -15.39 8.40 2.55
C LEU A 181 -16.44 8.60 3.66
N LEU A 182 -17.69 8.26 3.39
CA LEU A 182 -18.78 8.41 4.35
C LEU A 182 -18.96 7.12 5.16
N SER A 183 -18.78 7.17 6.47
CA SER A 183 -18.88 6.03 7.39
C SER A 183 -19.93 6.31 8.47
N CYS A 184 -21.07 5.63 8.57
CA CYS A 184 -21.48 4.48 7.79
C CYS A 184 -23.01 4.38 7.69
N ALA A 185 -23.45 3.69 6.65
CA ALA A 185 -24.81 3.20 6.52
C ALA A 185 -24.97 1.89 7.31
N THR A 186 -26.07 1.77 8.04
CA THR A 186 -26.54 0.52 8.65
C THR A 186 -27.81 0.05 7.94
N GLY A 187 -28.38 -1.10 8.32
CA GLY A 187 -29.63 -1.60 7.75
C GLY A 187 -30.77 -0.56 7.77
N ASP A 188 -30.86 0.21 8.86
CA ASP A 188 -31.91 1.19 9.11
C ASP A 188 -31.67 2.50 8.35
N THR A 189 -30.41 2.92 8.18
CA THR A 189 -30.05 4.21 7.57
C THR A 189 -29.60 4.12 6.11
N ALA A 190 -29.63 2.91 5.52
CA ALA A 190 -29.06 2.63 4.21
C ALA A 190 -29.53 3.55 3.08
N GLU A 191 -30.84 3.79 2.98
CA GLU A 191 -31.42 4.58 1.89
C GLU A 191 -31.05 6.06 2.01
N ASP A 192 -31.18 6.62 3.22
CA ASP A 192 -30.85 8.02 3.47
C ASP A 192 -29.35 8.28 3.30
N MET A 193 -28.50 7.40 3.84
CA MET A 193 -27.04 7.51 3.67
C MET A 193 -26.62 7.33 2.21
N ALA A 194 -27.24 6.40 1.47
CA ALA A 194 -26.97 6.24 0.04
C ALA A 194 -27.38 7.47 -0.77
N LYS A 195 -28.50 8.12 -0.40
CA LYS A 195 -28.90 9.39 -1.00
C LYS A 195 -27.85 10.48 -0.76
N VAL A 196 -27.38 10.64 0.49
CA VAL A 196 -26.32 11.61 0.83
C VAL A 196 -25.04 11.33 0.03
N ALA A 197 -24.61 10.07 -0.03
CA ALA A 197 -23.42 9.67 -0.76
C ALA A 197 -23.54 9.99 -2.26
N LYS A 198 -24.69 9.66 -2.88
CA LYS A 198 -24.96 9.91 -4.30
C LYS A 198 -25.02 11.40 -4.64
N GLU A 199 -25.69 12.20 -3.80
CA GLU A 199 -25.80 13.65 -4.02
C GLU A 199 -24.45 14.37 -3.92
N ASN A 200 -23.50 13.82 -3.15
CA ASN A 200 -22.17 14.38 -2.97
C ASN A 200 -21.08 13.68 -3.80
N GLY A 201 -21.40 12.60 -4.52
CA GLY A 201 -20.42 11.85 -5.31
C GLY A 201 -19.37 11.11 -4.46
N CYS A 202 -19.73 10.71 -3.24
CA CYS A 202 -18.82 10.12 -2.26
C CYS A 202 -19.00 8.60 -2.14
N PRO A 203 -17.92 7.83 -1.87
CA PRO A 203 -18.05 6.43 -1.48
C PRO A 203 -18.68 6.28 -0.08
N LEU A 204 -19.32 5.14 0.15
CA LEU A 204 -20.10 4.87 1.36
C LEU A 204 -19.67 3.56 2.03
N VAL A 205 -19.50 3.59 3.35
CA VAL A 205 -19.27 2.40 4.16
C VAL A 205 -20.59 1.74 4.51
N ALA A 206 -20.75 0.46 4.17
CA ALA A 206 -21.79 -0.42 4.67
C ALA A 206 -21.32 -1.10 5.96
N SER A 207 -22.04 -0.89 7.07
CA SER A 207 -21.68 -1.42 8.38
C SER A 207 -22.74 -2.37 8.92
N ALA A 208 -22.31 -3.57 9.32
CA ALA A 208 -23.19 -4.58 9.88
C ALA A 208 -22.46 -5.46 10.91
N LYS A 209 -23.21 -6.30 11.64
CA LYS A 209 -22.65 -7.22 12.65
C LYS A 209 -22.34 -8.61 12.11
N SER A 210 -22.92 -8.99 10.97
CA SER A 210 -22.72 -10.28 10.32
C SER A 210 -22.37 -10.12 8.84
N ILE A 211 -21.79 -11.17 8.24
CA ILE A 211 -21.41 -11.17 6.83
C ILE A 211 -22.67 -11.22 5.95
N GLU A 212 -23.70 -11.90 6.43
CA GLU A 212 -25.00 -12.05 5.81
C GLU A 212 -25.71 -10.68 5.72
N ASP A 213 -25.83 -9.97 6.84
CA ASP A 213 -26.43 -8.63 6.86
C ASP A 213 -25.64 -7.63 6.00
N LEU A 214 -24.31 -7.79 5.95
CA LEU A 214 -23.44 -6.95 5.13
C LEU A 214 -23.68 -7.17 3.62
N ALA A 215 -23.98 -8.41 3.21
CA ALA A 215 -24.32 -8.73 1.84
C ALA A 215 -25.65 -8.06 1.44
N ASP A 216 -26.68 -8.21 2.27
CA ASP A 216 -28.01 -7.62 2.03
C ASP A 216 -27.92 -6.08 1.99
N LEU A 217 -27.17 -5.48 2.93
CA LEU A 217 -26.96 -4.04 3.01
C LEU A 217 -26.25 -3.50 1.76
N THR A 218 -25.25 -4.24 1.24
CA THR A 218 -24.53 -3.84 0.03
C THR A 218 -25.45 -3.83 -1.19
N GLU A 219 -26.36 -4.81 -1.31
CA GLU A 219 -27.36 -4.82 -2.38
C GLU A 219 -28.36 -3.67 -2.24
N LYS A 220 -28.80 -3.36 -1.01
CA LYS A 220 -29.70 -2.23 -0.73
C LYS A 220 -29.06 -0.88 -1.11
N ILE A 221 -27.81 -0.64 -0.72
CA ILE A 221 -27.06 0.58 -1.06
C ILE A 221 -26.86 0.69 -2.58
N LYS A 222 -26.53 -0.43 -3.24
CA LYS A 222 -26.37 -0.46 -4.69
C LYS A 222 -27.69 -0.17 -5.42
N ALA A 223 -28.81 -0.70 -4.95
CA ALA A 223 -30.14 -0.42 -5.50
C ALA A 223 -30.52 1.07 -5.37
N ALA A 224 -30.03 1.77 -4.34
CA ALA A 224 -30.17 3.22 -4.19
C ALA A 224 -29.24 4.03 -5.13
N GLY A 225 -28.35 3.36 -5.87
CA GLY A 225 -27.51 3.94 -6.91
C GLY A 225 -26.11 4.36 -6.47
N VAL A 226 -25.62 3.85 -5.34
CA VAL A 226 -24.22 4.03 -4.91
C VAL A 226 -23.45 2.75 -5.22
N GLU A 227 -22.48 2.84 -6.12
CA GLU A 227 -21.65 1.68 -6.49
C GLU A 227 -20.34 1.58 -5.72
N ASP A 228 -19.85 2.69 -5.20
CA ASP A 228 -18.56 2.74 -4.51
C ASP A 228 -18.75 2.50 -3.02
N ILE A 229 -18.71 1.21 -2.66
CA ILE A 229 -19.02 0.70 -1.33
C ILE A 229 -17.74 0.18 -0.66
N VAL A 230 -17.60 0.47 0.63
CA VAL A 230 -16.58 -0.09 1.52
C VAL A 230 -17.30 -0.87 2.62
N LEU A 231 -16.73 -1.97 3.08
CA LEU A 231 -17.42 -2.88 4.00
C LEU A 231 -16.85 -2.77 5.42
N GLN A 232 -17.71 -2.78 6.43
CA GLN A 232 -17.34 -2.78 7.84
C GLN A 232 -18.11 -3.86 8.60
N LEU A 233 -17.39 -4.57 9.48
CA LEU A 233 -17.99 -5.50 10.45
C LEU A 233 -17.76 -5.00 11.88
N GLU A 234 -18.86 -4.83 12.60
CA GLU A 234 -18.88 -4.31 13.97
C GLU A 234 -18.88 -5.40 15.05
N GLY A 235 -18.52 -5.02 16.28
CA GLY A 235 -18.85 -5.77 17.49
C GLY A 235 -18.18 -7.15 17.64
N ALA A 236 -17.18 -7.45 16.83
CA ALA A 236 -16.46 -8.72 16.86
C ALA A 236 -15.21 -8.65 17.77
N ASP A 237 -14.95 -9.70 18.54
CA ASP A 237 -13.64 -9.90 19.17
C ASP A 237 -12.55 -10.05 18.09
N MET A 238 -11.28 -9.94 18.49
CA MET A 238 -10.18 -9.97 17.54
C MET A 238 -10.12 -11.26 16.71
N GLY A 239 -10.36 -12.42 17.31
CA GLY A 239 -10.39 -13.70 16.60
C GLY A 239 -11.50 -13.72 15.55
N GLN A 240 -12.68 -13.18 15.89
CA GLN A 240 -13.80 -13.09 14.98
C GLN A 240 -13.56 -12.07 13.86
N LYS A 241 -12.95 -10.91 14.16
CA LYS A 241 -12.52 -9.92 13.14
C LYS A 241 -11.64 -10.57 12.07
N LEU A 242 -10.61 -11.30 12.48
CA LEU A 242 -9.69 -11.98 11.54
C LEU A 242 -10.38 -13.06 10.68
N ARG A 243 -11.26 -13.86 11.29
CA ARG A 243 -12.06 -14.88 10.57
C ARG A 243 -12.99 -14.21 9.56
N ASN A 244 -13.66 -13.14 9.95
CA ASN A 244 -14.61 -12.43 9.12
C ASN A 244 -13.94 -11.77 7.90
N LEU A 245 -12.84 -11.04 8.10
CA LEU A 245 -12.07 -10.46 7.00
C LEU A 245 -11.60 -11.53 6.01
N THR A 246 -11.15 -12.68 6.53
CA THR A 246 -10.75 -13.82 5.70
C THR A 246 -11.93 -14.38 4.91
N ARG A 247 -13.10 -14.55 5.53
CA ARG A 247 -14.31 -15.05 4.86
C ARG A 247 -14.76 -14.10 3.76
N VAL A 248 -14.83 -12.79 4.03
CA VAL A 248 -15.18 -11.77 3.03
C VAL A 248 -14.22 -11.84 1.84
N ARG A 249 -12.91 -11.87 2.09
CA ARG A 249 -11.90 -11.97 1.02
C ARG A 249 -12.05 -13.25 0.19
N VAL A 250 -12.28 -14.40 0.83
CA VAL A 250 -12.49 -15.69 0.13
C VAL A 250 -13.77 -15.65 -0.70
N LEU A 251 -14.86 -15.13 -0.15
CA LEU A 251 -16.14 -15.00 -0.84
C LEU A 251 -16.02 -14.06 -2.04
N GLY A 252 -15.43 -12.88 -1.88
CA GLY A 252 -15.21 -11.91 -2.95
C GLY A 252 -14.29 -12.43 -4.05
N LEU A 253 -13.17 -13.07 -3.71
CA LEU A 253 -12.16 -13.44 -4.72
C LEU A 253 -12.33 -14.85 -5.31
N LYS A 254 -12.55 -15.86 -4.46
CA LYS A 254 -12.58 -17.26 -4.89
C LYS A 254 -13.98 -17.70 -5.29
N LYS A 255 -15.02 -17.20 -4.60
CA LYS A 255 -16.43 -17.48 -4.94
C LYS A 255 -17.07 -16.43 -5.84
N VAL A 256 -16.41 -15.27 -6.02
CA VAL A 256 -16.93 -14.15 -6.82
C VAL A 256 -18.33 -13.72 -6.35
N PHE A 257 -18.53 -13.77 -5.02
CA PHE A 257 -19.78 -13.35 -4.40
C PHE A 257 -19.85 -11.82 -4.39
N ARG A 258 -20.52 -11.26 -5.40
CA ARG A 258 -20.52 -9.82 -5.72
C ARG A 258 -20.96 -8.91 -4.58
N PRO A 259 -21.93 -9.26 -3.72
CA PRO A 259 -22.28 -8.43 -2.56
C PRO A 259 -21.12 -8.20 -1.58
N LEU A 260 -20.09 -9.04 -1.61
CA LEU A 260 -18.89 -8.90 -0.77
C LEU A 260 -17.63 -8.61 -1.59
N GLY A 261 -17.79 -8.23 -2.86
CA GLY A 261 -16.71 -7.92 -3.79
C GLY A 261 -16.13 -6.52 -3.60
N TYR A 262 -15.94 -6.07 -2.36
CA TYR A 262 -15.55 -4.70 -2.00
C TYR A 262 -14.43 -4.72 -0.94
N PRO A 263 -13.61 -3.65 -0.84
CA PRO A 263 -12.60 -3.53 0.20
C PRO A 263 -13.24 -3.32 1.59
N MET A 264 -12.48 -3.64 2.64
CA MET A 264 -12.91 -3.53 4.04
C MET A 264 -12.25 -2.34 4.75
N ILE A 265 -12.95 -1.74 5.71
CA ILE A 265 -12.42 -0.78 6.70
C ILE A 265 -12.48 -1.37 8.11
N SER A 266 -11.55 -0.97 8.98
CA SER A 266 -11.57 -1.34 10.39
C SER A 266 -11.15 -0.17 11.28
N PHE A 267 -11.88 0.03 12.38
CA PHE A 267 -11.55 0.99 13.43
C PHE A 267 -10.93 0.29 14.64
N VAL A 268 -9.90 0.91 15.22
CA VAL A 268 -9.10 0.39 16.34
C VAL A 268 -8.94 1.51 17.38
N SER A 269 -9.83 1.53 18.36
CA SER A 269 -9.86 2.55 19.43
C SER A 269 -9.50 1.99 20.81
N GLU A 270 -9.52 0.67 20.99
CA GLU A 270 -9.29 0.04 22.29
C GLU A 270 -7.80 -0.14 22.60
N GLY A 271 -7.43 0.17 23.85
CA GLY A 271 -6.08 -0.02 24.37
C GLY A 271 -5.15 1.18 24.18
N ASP A 272 -3.94 1.05 24.71
CA ASP A 272 -2.86 2.01 24.52
C ASP A 272 -2.27 1.95 23.09
N ALA A 273 -1.27 2.79 22.82
CA ALA A 273 -0.66 2.87 21.50
C ALA A 273 -0.06 1.52 21.03
N ASP A 274 0.49 0.72 21.94
CA ASP A 274 1.05 -0.59 21.61
C ASP A 274 -0.03 -1.61 21.26
N ALA A 275 -1.10 -1.67 22.06
CA ALA A 275 -2.25 -2.53 21.80
C ALA A 275 -2.97 -2.16 20.50
N GLN A 276 -3.12 -0.87 20.22
CA GLN A 276 -3.69 -0.38 18.96
C GLN A 276 -2.80 -0.75 17.78
N ALA A 277 -1.47 -0.56 17.88
CA ALA A 277 -0.54 -0.95 16.83
C ALA A 277 -0.56 -2.45 16.55
N ALA A 278 -0.55 -3.30 17.58
CA ALA A 278 -0.63 -4.75 17.42
C ALA A 278 -1.94 -5.19 16.74
N THR A 279 -3.05 -4.58 17.11
CA THR A 279 -4.37 -4.85 16.53
C THR A 279 -4.42 -4.40 15.07
N ALA A 280 -3.97 -3.18 14.77
CA ALA A 280 -3.92 -2.62 13.43
C ALA A 280 -3.04 -3.46 12.49
N ILE A 281 -1.84 -3.85 12.93
CA ILE A 281 -0.93 -4.73 12.17
C ILE A 281 -1.58 -6.08 11.86
N SER A 282 -2.34 -6.62 12.79
CA SER A 282 -3.05 -7.89 12.58
C SER A 282 -4.17 -7.75 11.54
N LEU A 283 -4.90 -6.62 11.53
CA LEU A 283 -5.99 -6.35 10.60
C LEU A 283 -5.49 -6.01 9.18
N LEU A 284 -4.41 -5.22 9.06
CA LEU A 284 -3.79 -4.93 7.76
C LEU A 284 -3.17 -6.19 7.13
N CYS A 285 -2.56 -7.06 7.95
CA CYS A 285 -2.08 -8.37 7.49
C CYS A 285 -3.23 -9.32 7.07
N LYS A 286 -4.47 -8.98 7.43
CA LYS A 286 -5.68 -9.77 7.15
C LYS A 286 -6.71 -8.95 6.39
N TYR A 287 -6.28 -8.38 5.26
CA TYR A 287 -7.13 -7.89 4.18
C TYR A 287 -7.96 -6.64 4.48
N SER A 288 -7.73 -5.96 5.61
CA SER A 288 -8.31 -4.64 5.82
C SER A 288 -7.65 -3.62 4.89
N GLY A 289 -8.45 -2.99 4.04
CA GLY A 289 -7.98 -1.99 3.06
C GLY A 289 -7.82 -0.61 3.67
N VAL A 290 -8.56 -0.31 4.74
CA VAL A 290 -8.42 0.90 5.53
C VAL A 290 -8.38 0.52 7.02
N VAL A 291 -7.39 1.03 7.75
CA VAL A 291 -7.32 0.88 9.20
C VAL A 291 -7.20 2.26 9.83
N ILE A 292 -8.11 2.58 10.75
CA ILE A 292 -8.14 3.85 11.47
C ILE A 292 -7.90 3.58 12.95
N VAL A 293 -6.93 4.28 13.53
CA VAL A 293 -6.54 4.17 14.95
C VAL A 293 -6.83 5.46 15.72
N ASP A 294 -6.78 5.43 17.05
CA ASP A 294 -6.86 6.64 17.88
C ASP A 294 -5.48 7.17 18.29
N THR A 295 -4.45 6.32 18.30
CA THR A 295 -3.09 6.75 18.63
C THR A 295 -2.50 7.68 17.57
N VAL A 296 -1.81 8.73 18.03
CA VAL A 296 -0.96 9.61 17.21
C VAL A 296 0.51 9.54 17.66
N GLU A 297 0.87 8.50 18.40
CA GLU A 297 2.23 8.27 18.86
C GLU A 297 3.13 7.88 17.67
N PRO A 298 4.18 8.66 17.35
CA PRO A 298 4.99 8.42 16.16
C PRO A 298 5.63 7.03 16.11
N TYR A 299 6.06 6.50 17.27
CA TYR A 299 6.73 5.19 17.34
C TYR A 299 5.78 4.04 16.97
N ALA A 300 4.55 4.09 17.47
CA ALA A 300 3.52 3.09 17.20
C ALA A 300 3.06 3.18 15.74
N PHE A 301 2.88 4.40 15.23
CA PHE A 301 2.45 4.64 13.85
C PHE A 301 3.51 4.21 12.82
N LEU A 302 4.79 4.48 13.09
CA LEU A 302 5.88 4.03 12.24
C LEU A 302 5.95 2.50 12.13
N ALA A 303 5.68 1.78 13.22
CA ALA A 303 5.63 0.31 13.20
C ALA A 303 4.51 -0.21 12.29
N MET A 304 3.32 0.41 12.35
CA MET A 304 2.18 0.07 11.48
C MET A 304 2.49 0.37 10.01
N LEU A 305 3.03 1.56 9.69
CA LEU A 305 3.42 1.92 8.32
C LEU A 305 4.51 1.00 7.77
N THR A 306 5.47 0.60 8.61
CA THR A 306 6.51 -0.38 8.25
C THR A 306 5.89 -1.74 7.90
N ALA A 307 4.88 -2.18 8.64
CA ALA A 307 4.16 -3.41 8.33
C ALA A 307 3.43 -3.31 6.97
N VAL A 308 2.77 -2.18 6.68
CA VAL A 308 2.15 -1.92 5.37
C VAL A 308 3.20 -2.00 4.26
N MET A 309 4.31 -1.27 4.38
CA MET A 309 5.40 -1.27 3.40
C MET A 309 5.90 -2.69 3.11
N ASN A 310 6.17 -3.48 4.16
CA ASN A 310 6.70 -4.84 4.03
C ASN A 310 5.68 -5.82 3.41
N VAL A 311 4.43 -5.79 3.86
CA VAL A 311 3.39 -6.72 3.39
C VAL A 311 3.04 -6.48 1.92
N PHE A 312 3.04 -5.22 1.49
CA PHE A 312 2.65 -4.82 0.13
C PHE A 312 3.83 -4.68 -0.85
N THR A 313 5.06 -4.95 -0.41
CA THR A 313 6.21 -5.06 -1.32
C THR A 313 5.98 -6.21 -2.31
N ASP A 314 6.34 -6.04 -3.57
CA ASP A 314 6.24 -7.10 -4.59
C ASP A 314 7.24 -8.23 -4.25
N PRO A 315 6.78 -9.46 -3.93
CA PRO A 315 7.69 -10.53 -3.56
C PRO A 315 8.50 -11.08 -4.75
N GLN A 316 8.12 -10.75 -5.99
CA GLN A 316 8.82 -11.21 -7.19
C GLN A 316 9.94 -10.25 -7.61
N LYS A 317 9.96 -9.03 -7.07
CA LYS A 317 10.91 -7.99 -7.46
C LYS A 317 11.63 -7.43 -6.23
N PRO A 318 12.92 -7.74 -6.04
CA PRO A 318 13.71 -7.07 -5.01
C PRO A 318 13.71 -5.56 -5.23
N VAL A 319 13.54 -4.79 -4.16
CA VAL A 319 13.64 -3.34 -4.21
C VAL A 319 15.12 -2.97 -4.30
N GLN A 320 15.50 -2.24 -5.35
CA GLN A 320 16.89 -1.93 -5.67
C GLN A 320 17.18 -0.43 -5.52
N VAL A 321 18.42 -0.13 -5.21
CA VAL A 321 18.99 1.21 -5.26
C VAL A 321 19.75 1.35 -6.58
N GLU A 322 19.76 2.54 -7.17
CA GLU A 322 20.51 2.77 -8.42
C GLU A 322 22.00 2.50 -8.19
N PRO A 323 22.65 1.62 -8.97
CA PRO A 323 24.10 1.40 -8.87
C PRO A 323 24.86 2.66 -9.28
N LYS A 324 25.53 3.28 -8.32
CA LYS A 324 26.43 4.44 -8.48
C LYS A 324 27.23 4.65 -7.21
N VAL A 325 28.07 5.67 -7.18
CA VAL A 325 28.68 6.16 -5.95
C VAL A 325 27.75 7.18 -5.30
N TYR A 326 27.37 6.95 -4.05
CA TYR A 326 26.62 7.89 -3.22
C TYR A 326 27.58 8.62 -2.29
N SER A 327 27.37 9.92 -2.14
CA SER A 327 28.11 10.77 -1.19
C SER A 327 27.26 10.92 0.06
N ILE A 328 27.79 10.51 1.21
CA ILE A 328 27.12 10.65 2.51
C ILE A 328 27.82 11.77 3.27
N GLY A 329 27.06 12.81 3.63
CA GLY A 329 27.63 14.08 4.09
C GLY A 329 28.29 14.86 2.95
N GLU A 330 29.41 15.52 3.25
CA GLU A 330 30.21 16.29 2.28
C GLU A 330 31.62 15.67 2.15
N PRO A 331 31.76 14.51 1.49
CA PRO A 331 33.04 13.84 1.37
C PRO A 331 34.02 14.62 0.48
N ASP A 332 35.31 14.51 0.81
CA ASP A 332 36.41 15.09 0.04
C ASP A 332 37.33 14.01 -0.54
N GLU A 333 38.46 14.41 -1.10
CA GLU A 333 39.44 13.51 -1.72
C GLU A 333 40.19 12.58 -0.72
N ASN A 334 40.00 12.75 0.59
CA ASN A 334 40.57 11.93 1.65
C ASN A 334 39.51 11.06 2.37
N SER A 335 38.23 11.30 2.10
CA SER A 335 37.10 10.54 2.66
C SER A 335 37.18 9.05 2.33
N PRO A 336 36.74 8.17 3.24
CA PRO A 336 36.78 6.74 3.02
C PRO A 336 35.83 6.33 1.88
N VAL A 337 36.27 5.32 1.13
CA VAL A 337 35.46 4.64 0.12
C VAL A 337 35.11 3.26 0.62
N MET A 338 33.83 2.91 0.59
CA MET A 338 33.36 1.56 0.88
C MET A 338 32.41 1.09 -0.22
N PHE A 339 32.23 -0.23 -0.35
CA PHE A 339 31.19 -0.76 -1.24
C PHE A 339 30.12 -1.54 -0.49
N THR A 340 28.93 -1.55 -1.08
CA THR A 340 27.82 -2.42 -0.69
C THR A 340 27.05 -2.88 -1.93
N THR A 341 26.01 -3.69 -1.77
CA THR A 341 25.18 -4.13 -2.90
C THR A 341 24.00 -3.20 -3.17
N ASN A 342 23.41 -3.30 -4.36
CA ASN A 342 22.23 -2.52 -4.75
C ASN A 342 20.91 -3.03 -4.19
N PHE A 343 20.92 -3.99 -3.26
CA PHE A 343 19.72 -4.34 -2.52
C PHE A 343 19.37 -3.21 -1.54
N SER A 344 18.19 -2.61 -1.70
CA SER A 344 17.79 -1.41 -0.95
C SER A 344 17.96 -1.55 0.57
N LEU A 345 17.51 -2.66 1.15
CA LEU A 345 17.63 -2.86 2.59
C LEU A 345 19.10 -2.91 3.03
N THR A 346 19.98 -3.53 2.23
CA THR A 346 21.42 -3.53 2.50
C THR A 346 21.99 -2.13 2.39
N TYR A 347 21.71 -1.42 1.28
CA TYR A 347 22.23 -0.06 1.07
C TYR A 347 21.80 0.91 2.18
N TYR A 348 20.50 1.03 2.47
CA TYR A 348 20.01 1.99 3.47
C TYR A 348 20.45 1.64 4.89
N THR A 349 20.70 0.37 5.19
CA THR A 349 21.34 0.00 6.46
C THR A 349 22.77 0.55 6.53
N VAL A 350 23.55 0.43 5.44
CA VAL A 350 24.91 1.00 5.38
C VAL A 350 24.90 2.51 5.41
N GLU A 351 24.05 3.14 4.61
CA GLU A 351 23.97 4.59 4.49
C GLU A 351 23.61 5.26 5.82
N SER A 352 22.61 4.75 6.54
CA SER A 352 22.21 5.30 7.84
C SER A 352 23.29 5.13 8.92
N ASP A 353 24.04 4.02 8.92
CA ASP A 353 25.16 3.82 9.85
C ASP A 353 26.38 4.68 9.49
N VAL A 354 26.63 4.91 8.20
CA VAL A 354 27.66 5.87 7.74
C VAL A 354 27.27 7.29 8.15
N GLU A 355 26.03 7.70 7.97
CA GLU A 355 25.55 9.00 8.41
C GLU A 355 25.70 9.16 9.93
N ALA A 356 25.31 8.14 10.70
CA ALA A 356 25.45 8.10 12.15
C ALA A 356 26.92 8.20 12.63
N SER A 357 27.88 7.76 11.82
CA SER A 357 29.32 7.88 12.11
C SER A 357 29.81 9.33 12.14
N ARG A 358 29.11 10.23 11.43
CA ARG A 358 29.51 11.62 11.15
C ARG A 358 30.83 11.76 10.40
N ILE A 359 31.26 10.72 9.69
CA ILE A 359 32.43 10.73 8.81
C ILE A 359 31.94 10.81 7.37
N PRO A 360 32.15 11.95 6.68
CA PRO A 360 31.78 12.08 5.28
C PRO A 360 32.46 11.01 4.43
N SER A 361 31.67 10.22 3.70
CA SER A 361 32.13 8.99 3.05
C SER A 361 31.52 8.79 1.67
N TYR A 362 32.19 7.99 0.84
CA TYR A 362 31.66 7.48 -0.42
C TYR A 362 31.19 6.03 -0.29
N ILE A 363 29.96 5.75 -0.73
CA ILE A 363 29.42 4.38 -0.84
C ILE A 363 29.28 4.00 -2.31
N LEU A 364 30.11 3.09 -2.78
CA LEU A 364 29.96 2.43 -4.07
C LEU A 364 28.87 1.37 -3.99
N VAL A 365 27.76 1.58 -4.69
CA VAL A 365 26.68 0.61 -4.81
C VAL A 365 26.91 -0.27 -6.02
N VAL A 366 27.24 -1.54 -5.75
CA VAL A 366 27.52 -2.56 -6.77
C VAL A 366 26.22 -3.22 -7.20
N ASP A 367 26.02 -3.35 -8.51
CA ASP A 367 24.84 -4.03 -9.05
C ASP A 367 24.92 -5.54 -8.84
N THR A 368 24.06 -6.07 -7.98
CA THR A 368 23.92 -7.50 -7.69
C THR A 368 22.51 -8.00 -7.99
N GLU A 369 21.79 -7.31 -8.88
CA GLU A 369 20.38 -7.56 -9.20
C GLU A 369 19.46 -7.49 -7.97
N GLY A 370 19.78 -6.62 -7.01
CA GLY A 370 18.98 -6.42 -5.82
C GLY A 370 19.12 -7.51 -4.77
N THR A 371 20.29 -8.17 -4.68
CA THR A 371 20.54 -9.22 -3.69
C THR A 371 21.45 -8.74 -2.56
N SER A 372 21.20 -9.22 -1.33
CA SER A 372 22.03 -8.90 -0.15
C SER A 372 23.48 -9.34 -0.34
N VAL A 373 24.42 -8.79 0.43
CA VAL A 373 25.87 -9.10 0.36
C VAL A 373 26.15 -10.60 0.28
N LEU A 374 25.64 -11.39 1.24
CA LEU A 374 25.89 -12.83 1.30
C LEU A 374 25.19 -13.59 0.18
N THR A 375 23.96 -13.21 -0.16
CA THR A 375 23.22 -13.82 -1.28
C THR A 375 23.93 -13.59 -2.61
N ALA A 376 24.42 -12.37 -2.83
CA ALA A 376 25.15 -11.99 -4.03
C ALA A 376 26.47 -12.75 -4.11
N TYR A 377 27.23 -12.81 -3.01
CA TYR A 377 28.50 -13.52 -2.94
C TYR A 377 28.32 -15.04 -3.20
N SER A 378 27.38 -15.69 -2.52
CA SER A 378 27.08 -17.11 -2.74
C SER A 378 26.53 -17.42 -4.14
N GLY A 379 25.85 -16.45 -4.77
CA GLY A 379 25.32 -16.56 -6.13
C GLY A 379 26.30 -16.12 -7.22
N ASP A 380 27.57 -15.83 -6.88
CA ASP A 380 28.60 -15.31 -7.79
C ASP A 380 28.21 -13.99 -8.50
N LYS A 381 27.29 -13.22 -7.91
CA LYS A 381 26.89 -11.87 -8.33
C LYS A 381 27.68 -10.77 -7.61
N LEU A 382 28.54 -11.14 -6.66
CA LEU A 382 29.46 -10.25 -5.99
C LEU A 382 30.81 -10.96 -5.86
N ASN A 383 31.77 -10.54 -6.67
CA ASN A 383 33.14 -11.05 -6.68
C ASN A 383 34.12 -9.92 -7.07
N GLU A 384 35.41 -10.22 -7.04
CA GLU A 384 36.50 -9.25 -7.25
C GLU A 384 36.35 -8.48 -8.57
N LYS A 385 35.93 -9.18 -9.63
CA LYS A 385 35.79 -8.61 -10.96
C LYS A 385 34.61 -7.66 -11.01
N ILE A 386 33.46 -8.05 -10.47
CA ILE A 386 32.26 -7.22 -10.45
C ILE A 386 32.50 -5.92 -9.67
N VAL A 387 33.22 -5.98 -8.54
CA VAL A 387 33.57 -4.79 -7.76
C VAL A 387 34.57 -3.91 -8.51
N ALA A 388 35.63 -4.48 -9.10
CA ALA A 388 36.61 -3.74 -9.90
C ALA A 388 35.97 -3.05 -11.12
N ASP A 389 35.10 -3.76 -11.84
CA ASP A 389 34.34 -3.22 -12.97
C ASP A 389 33.44 -2.06 -12.51
N ALA A 390 32.80 -2.15 -11.34
CA ALA A 390 32.00 -1.08 -10.77
C ALA A 390 32.85 0.15 -10.38
N MET A 391 34.01 -0.06 -9.76
CA MET A 391 34.95 1.02 -9.41
C MET A 391 35.41 1.79 -10.65
N ALA A 392 35.77 1.07 -11.71
CA ALA A 392 36.17 1.67 -12.99
C ALA A 392 35.00 2.39 -13.66
N LYS A 393 33.83 1.74 -13.73
CA LYS A 393 32.62 2.30 -14.35
C LYS A 393 32.19 3.62 -13.71
N PHE A 394 32.26 3.74 -12.39
CA PHE A 394 31.84 4.94 -11.67
C PHE A 394 32.98 5.88 -11.32
N GLY A 395 34.20 5.63 -11.82
CA GLY A 395 35.32 6.55 -11.71
C GLY A 395 35.82 6.79 -10.29
N VAL A 396 35.72 5.79 -9.40
CA VAL A 396 36.11 5.88 -7.98
C VAL A 396 37.56 6.36 -7.81
N GLU A 397 38.45 5.98 -8.72
CA GLU A 397 39.86 6.41 -8.74
C GLU A 397 40.08 7.91 -8.89
N ASN A 398 39.12 8.63 -9.46
CA ASN A 398 39.20 10.07 -9.67
C ASN A 398 38.57 10.85 -8.50
N MET A 399 37.96 10.16 -7.54
CA MET A 399 37.23 10.77 -6.43
C MET A 399 38.11 10.97 -5.19
N VAL A 400 39.13 10.13 -5.03
CA VAL A 400 40.00 10.12 -3.84
C VAL A 400 41.48 10.04 -4.19
N LYS A 401 42.33 10.63 -3.35
CA LYS A 401 43.79 10.61 -3.46
C LYS A 401 44.43 9.31 -2.98
N HIS A 402 43.73 8.58 -2.11
CA HIS A 402 44.20 7.29 -1.61
C HIS A 402 43.79 6.14 -2.55
N ARG A 403 44.30 4.94 -2.26
CA ARG A 403 43.96 3.68 -2.94
C ARG A 403 43.58 2.65 -1.88
N LYS A 404 42.47 2.92 -1.20
CA LYS A 404 41.97 2.12 -0.07
C LYS A 404 40.46 1.95 -0.18
N ILE A 405 39.95 0.73 -0.02
CA ILE A 405 38.52 0.44 -0.09
C ILE A 405 38.09 -0.44 1.08
N ILE A 406 37.01 -0.05 1.75
CA ILE A 406 36.41 -0.81 2.85
C ILE A 406 35.39 -1.80 2.28
N ILE A 407 35.48 -3.07 2.69
CA ILE A 407 34.60 -4.15 2.23
C ILE A 407 33.75 -4.69 3.37
N PRO A 408 32.54 -5.25 3.09
CA PRO A 408 31.74 -5.89 4.13
C PRO A 408 32.48 -7.07 4.78
N GLY A 409 32.46 -7.15 6.11
CA GLY A 409 33.26 -8.14 6.84
C GLY A 409 32.90 -9.61 6.56
N TYR A 410 31.68 -9.87 6.10
CA TYR A 410 31.23 -11.21 5.70
C TYR A 410 31.87 -11.72 4.39
N VAL A 411 32.38 -10.82 3.55
CA VAL A 411 33.07 -11.17 2.30
C VAL A 411 34.58 -10.98 2.40
N ALA A 412 35.15 -10.95 3.62
CA ALA A 412 36.59 -10.79 3.85
C ALA A 412 37.46 -11.77 3.04
N VAL A 413 36.94 -12.96 2.70
CA VAL A 413 37.63 -13.98 1.89
C VAL A 413 37.98 -13.47 0.48
N MET A 414 37.27 -12.48 -0.06
CA MET A 414 37.54 -11.91 -1.39
C MET A 414 38.65 -10.85 -1.39
N SER A 415 39.19 -10.46 -0.22
CA SER A 415 40.09 -9.31 -0.09
C SER A 415 41.33 -9.44 -0.98
N GLY A 416 42.10 -10.52 -0.86
CA GLY A 416 43.35 -10.67 -1.62
C GLY A 416 43.14 -10.64 -3.13
N LYS A 417 42.09 -11.29 -3.64
CA LYS A 417 41.76 -11.24 -5.07
C LYS A 417 41.32 -9.85 -5.53
N LEU A 418 40.61 -9.13 -4.67
CA LEU A 418 40.19 -7.76 -4.96
C LEU A 418 41.39 -6.80 -4.96
N GLU A 419 42.34 -6.97 -4.04
CA GLU A 419 43.61 -6.21 -4.04
C GLU A 419 44.38 -6.44 -5.34
N GLU A 420 44.52 -7.70 -5.76
CA GLU A 420 45.18 -8.05 -7.03
C GLU A 420 44.46 -7.43 -8.25
N ALA A 421 43.12 -7.46 -8.25
CA ALA A 421 42.32 -6.97 -9.38
C ALA A 421 42.30 -5.44 -9.48
N THR A 422 42.37 -4.73 -8.36
CA THR A 422 42.19 -3.27 -8.31
C THR A 422 43.49 -2.52 -8.09
N ASN A 423 44.50 -3.14 -7.49
CA ASN A 423 45.68 -2.48 -6.94
C ASN A 423 45.34 -1.42 -5.86
N TRP A 424 44.25 -1.65 -5.12
CA TRP A 424 43.87 -0.89 -3.92
C TRP A 424 44.11 -1.73 -2.67
N GLU A 425 44.48 -1.09 -1.56
CA GLU A 425 44.49 -1.72 -0.24
C GLU A 425 43.05 -2.03 0.19
N VAL A 426 42.77 -3.30 0.50
CA VAL A 426 41.43 -3.73 0.91
C VAL A 426 41.34 -3.81 2.42
N MET A 427 40.42 -3.02 2.97
CA MET A 427 40.20 -2.94 4.40
C MET A 427 38.92 -3.69 4.76
N VAL A 428 39.07 -4.70 5.62
CA VAL A 428 37.92 -5.50 6.05
C VAL A 428 37.15 -4.71 7.10
N GLY A 429 35.94 -4.27 6.72
CA GLY A 429 34.99 -3.65 7.62
C GLY A 429 34.33 -4.65 8.57
N PRO A 430 33.44 -4.19 9.44
CA PRO A 430 32.71 -5.07 10.34
C PRO A 430 31.76 -6.02 9.58
N ARG A 431 31.41 -7.14 10.21
CA ARG A 431 30.41 -8.08 9.70
C ARG A 431 29.00 -7.49 9.75
N GLU A 432 28.70 -6.81 10.86
CA GLU A 432 27.43 -6.13 11.09
C GLU A 432 27.61 -4.63 10.93
N CYS A 433 26.68 -3.99 10.22
CA CYS A 433 26.79 -2.59 9.88
C CYS A 433 26.66 -1.66 11.10
N SER A 434 25.98 -2.08 12.17
CA SER A 434 25.85 -1.31 13.41
C SER A 434 27.20 -1.00 14.10
N MET A 435 28.27 -1.71 13.73
CA MET A 435 29.63 -1.46 14.22
C MET A 435 30.43 -0.53 13.30
N LEU A 436 29.90 -0.20 12.12
CA LEU A 436 30.52 0.67 11.13
C LEU A 436 30.79 2.08 11.66
N PRO A 437 29.90 2.73 12.45
CA PRO A 437 30.17 4.06 12.98
C PRO A 437 31.48 4.11 13.79
N LYS A 438 31.63 3.15 14.71
CA LYS A 438 32.83 3.03 15.55
C LYS A 438 34.07 2.67 14.72
N TYR A 439 33.92 1.72 13.78
CA TYR A 439 35.02 1.31 12.90
C TYR A 439 35.58 2.50 12.11
N LEU A 440 34.72 3.31 11.49
CA LEU A 440 35.15 4.48 10.73
C LEU A 440 35.90 5.48 11.63
N GLN A 441 35.39 5.75 12.84
CA GLN A 441 36.02 6.66 13.81
C GLN A 441 37.39 6.18 14.31
N GLU A 442 37.62 4.87 14.37
CA GLU A 442 38.90 4.31 14.82
C GLU A 442 39.92 4.20 13.69
N VAL A 443 39.46 3.93 12.47
CA VAL A 443 40.31 3.54 11.33
C VAL A 443 40.52 4.70 10.35
N TRP A 444 39.63 5.69 10.33
CA TRP A 444 39.64 6.87 9.47
C TRP A 444 39.46 8.14 10.30
N ASN A 445 40.57 8.73 10.73
CA ASN A 445 40.62 10.06 11.35
C ASN A 445 41.59 10.96 10.60
#